data_AF-A0A7W8M5R0-F1
#
_entry.id   AF-A0A7W8M5R0-F1
#
_cell.length_a   1.000
_cell.length_b   1.000
_cell.length_c   1.000
_cell.angle_alpha   90.00
_cell.angle_beta   90.00
_cell.angle_gamma   90.00
#
_symmetry.space_group_name_H-M   'P 1'
#
loop_
_entity.id
_entity.type
_entity.pdbx_description
1 polymer ?
#
loop_
_entity_poly.entity_id
_entity_poly.type
_entity_poly.pdbx_seq_one_letter_code
_entity_poly.pdbx_strand_id
1 'polypeptide(L)' 'MCDALKELFAEDFKESENRGLQKGLQKGIQLTKTVFSLSHQGFSVEEIARQCNISKEQVEEILQ' A
#
# COMPACT_ATOMS: atom_id res chain seq x y z
N MET A 1 20.96 -21.31 12.54
CA MET A 1 21.24 -19.90 12.91
C MET A 1 21.38 -19.87 14.43
N CYS A 2 22.56 -19.53 14.98
CA CYS A 2 22.75 -19.49 16.45
C CYS A 2 21.74 -18.53 17.09
N ASP A 3 21.13 -18.93 18.21
CA ASP A 3 20.07 -18.14 18.86
C ASP A 3 20.58 -16.77 19.36
N ALA A 4 21.86 -16.67 19.71
CA ALA A 4 22.52 -15.41 20.02
C ALA A 4 22.51 -14.39 18.86
N LEU A 5 22.50 -14.87 17.61
CA LEU A 5 22.41 -13.99 16.43
C LEU A 5 20.99 -13.47 16.22
N LYS A 6 19.97 -14.28 16.56
CA LYS A 6 18.56 -13.87 16.46
C LYS A 6 18.24 -12.79 17.49
N GLU A 7 18.73 -12.94 18.72
CA GLU A 7 18.54 -11.95 19.78
C GLU A 7 19.22 -10.61 19.44
N LEU A 8 20.43 -10.65 18.87
CA LEU A 8 21.18 -9.43 18.51
C LEU A 8 20.45 -8.56 17.48
N PHE A 9 19.69 -9.15 16.55
CA PHE A 9 18.98 -8.44 15.50
C PHE A 9 17.45 -8.38 15.71
N ALA A 10 16.93 -8.95 16.79
CA ALA A 10 15.47 -9.04 17.02
C ALA A 10 14.80 -7.67 17.02
N GLU A 11 15.47 -6.68 17.62
CA GLU A 11 14.98 -5.29 17.66
C GLU A 11 15.02 -4.64 16.28
N ASP A 12 16.13 -4.78 15.53
CA ASP A 12 16.29 -4.26 14.16
C ASP A 12 15.24 -4.85 13.20
N PHE A 13 14.96 -6.15 13.33
CA PHE A 13 13.92 -6.83 12.54
C PHE A 13 12.54 -6.29 12.88
N LYS A 14 12.20 -6.16 14.16
CA LYS A 14 10.91 -5.63 14.61
C LYS A 14 10.71 -4.19 14.16
N GLU A 15 11.74 -3.35 14.22
CA GLU A 15 11.66 -1.98 13.75
C GLU A 15 11.48 -1.92 12.22
N SER A 16 12.20 -2.76 11.48
CA SER A 16 12.07 -2.86 10.02
C SER A 16 10.66 -3.30 9.61
N GLU A 17 10.08 -4.26 10.33
CA GLU A 17 8.70 -4.72 10.13
C GLU A 17 7.69 -3.60 10.38
N ASN A 18 7.81 -2.89 11.51
CA ASN A 18 6.95 -1.76 11.86
C ASN A 18 7.04 -0.64 10.82
N ARG A 19 8.24 -0.30 10.35
CA ARG A 19 8.45 0.69 9.28
C ARG A 19 7.82 0.23 7.97
N GLY A 20 7.92 -1.06 7.65
CA GLY A 20 7.25 -1.67 6.50
C GLY A 20 5.74 -1.53 6.56
N LEU A 21 5.15 -1.85 7.70
CA LEU A 21 3.70 -1.73 7.95
C LEU A 21 3.24 -0.27 7.83
N GLN A 22 3.95 0.67 8.46
CA GLN A 22 3.61 2.09 8.38
C GLN A 22 3.68 2.63 6.95
N LYS A 23 4.72 2.28 6.19
CA LYS A 23 4.83 2.66 4.77
C LYS A 23 3.71 2.05 3.93
N GLY A 24 3.35 0.79 4.18
CA GLY A 24 2.24 0.12 3.51
C GLY A 24 0.92 0.83 3.76
N LEU A 25 0.61 1.13 5.02
CA LEU A 25 -0.60 1.85 5.41
C LEU A 25 -0.65 3.25 4.77
N GLN A 26 0.44 4.01 4.82
CA GLN A 26 0.50 5.34 4.21
C GLN A 26 0.27 5.29 2.69
N LYS A 27 0.90 4.34 2.00
CA LYS A 27 0.70 4.13 0.55
C LYS A 27 -0.74 3.74 0.23
N GLY A 28 -1.34 2.85 1.01
CA GLY A 28 -2.73 2.44 0.85
C GLY A 28 -3.69 3.63 0.98
N ILE A 29 -3.56 4.42 2.04
CA ILE A 29 -4.37 5.63 2.27
C ILE A 29 -4.23 6.61 1.09
N GLN A 30 -3.01 6.84 0.61
CA GLN A 30 -2.77 7.74 -0.51
C GLN A 30 -3.41 7.22 -1.80
N LEU A 31 -3.24 5.93 -2.10
CA LEU A 31 -3.81 5.29 -3.28
C LEU A 31 -5.35 5.42 -3.28
N THR A 32 -6.00 5.05 -2.18
CA THR A 32 -7.45 5.16 -2.02
C THR A 32 -7.93 6.60 -2.23
N LYS A 33 -7.26 7.59 -1.61
CA LYS A 33 -7.60 9.01 -1.79
C LYS A 33 -7.50 9.44 -3.26
N THR A 34 -6.46 9.02 -3.96
CA THR A 34 -6.29 9.34 -5.38
C THR A 34 -7.37 8.69 -6.24
N VAL A 35 -7.68 7.41 -6.02
CA VAL A 35 -8.72 6.67 -6.76
C VAL A 35 -10.09 7.34 -6.58
N PHE A 36 -10.49 7.64 -5.35
CA PHE A 36 -11.76 8.35 -5.10
C PHE A 36 -11.80 9.76 -5.70
N SER A 37 -10.68 10.49 -5.65
CA SER A 37 -10.61 11.83 -6.24
C SER A 37 -10.79 11.80 -7.76
N LEU A 38 -10.14 10.85 -8.44
CA LEU A 38 -10.28 10.68 -9.89
C LEU A 38 -11.68 10.19 -10.28
N SER A 39 -12.23 9.23 -9.53
CA SER A 39 -13.62 8.78 -9.74
C SER A 39 -14.62 9.93 -9.58
N HIS A 40 -14.45 10.77 -8.56
CA HIS A 40 -15.28 11.96 -8.37
C HIS A 40 -15.13 13.01 -9.50
N GLN A 41 -13.96 13.07 -10.14
CA GLN A 41 -13.72 13.93 -11.32
C GLN A 41 -14.30 13.34 -12.61
N GLY A 42 -14.88 12.13 -12.57
CA GLY A 42 -15.52 11.48 -13.71
C GLY A 42 -14.61 10.62 -14.58
N PHE A 43 -13.40 10.31 -14.13
CA PHE A 43 -12.51 9.38 -14.85
C PHE A 43 -13.08 7.95 -14.84
N SER A 44 -12.89 7.23 -15.95
CA SER A 44 -13.25 5.82 -16.06
C SER A 44 -12.33 4.91 -15.25
N VAL A 45 -12.80 3.69 -14.94
CA VAL A 45 -12.01 2.66 -14.24
C VAL A 45 -10.70 2.37 -14.99
N GLU A 46 -10.75 2.30 -16.31
CA GLU A 46 -9.59 2.14 -17.19
C GLU A 46 -8.54 3.24 -17.01
N GLU A 47 -8.99 4.50 -16.97
CA GLU A 47 -8.10 5.65 -16.85
C GLU A 47 -7.47 5.70 -15.46
N ILE A 48 -8.25 5.43 -14.42
CA ILE A 48 -7.76 5.37 -13.04
C ILE A 48 -6.74 4.24 -12.89
N ALA A 49 -7.03 3.04 -13.39
CA ALA A 49 -6.11 1.89 -13.35
C ALA A 49 -4.76 2.24 -14.00
N ARG A 50 -4.80 2.89 -15.16
CA ARG A 50 -3.60 3.35 -15.87
C ARG A 50 -2.83 4.43 -15.10
N GLN A 51 -3.53 5.43 -14.53
CA GLN A 51 -2.87 6.52 -13.79
C GLN A 51 -2.29 6.06 -12.45
N CYS A 52 -3.01 5.19 -11.74
CA CYS A 52 -2.59 4.65 -10.45
C CYS A 52 -1.67 3.42 -10.57
N ASN A 53 -1.45 2.91 -11.78
CA ASN A 53 -0.64 1.72 -12.08
C ASN A 53 -1.06 0.50 -11.26
N ILE A 54 -2.37 0.25 -11.24
CA ILE A 54 -3.01 -0.90 -10.59
C ILE A 54 -3.97 -1.58 -11.56
N SER A 55 -4.44 -2.77 -11.24
CA SER A 55 -5.43 -3.49 -12.05
C SER A 55 -6.81 -2.83 -11.96
N LYS A 56 -7.68 -3.10 -12.94
CA LYS A 56 -9.06 -2.58 -12.92
C LYS A 56 -9.84 -3.17 -11.74
N GLU A 57 -9.61 -4.44 -11.47
CA GLU A 57 -10.18 -5.18 -10.34
C GLU A 57 -9.85 -4.49 -9.01
N GLN A 58 -8.61 -4.01 -8.84
CA GLN A 58 -8.22 -3.25 -7.65
C GLN A 58 -8.88 -1.86 -7.59
N VAL A 59 -9.08 -1.19 -8.73
CA VAL A 59 -9.82 0.08 -8.76
C VAL A 59 -11.27 -0.14 -8.34
N GLU A 60 -11.90 -1.19 -8.88
CA GLU A 60 -13.28 -1.56 -8.52
C GLU A 60 -13.39 -1.92 -7.03
N GLU A 61 -12.47 -2.72 -6.50
CA GLU A 61 -12.41 -3.06 -5.07
C GLU A 61 -12.28 -1.81 -4.18
N ILE A 62 -11.50 -0.81 -4.59
CA ILE A 62 -11.34 0.44 -3.84
C ILE A 62 -12.61 1.31 -3.87
N LEU A 63 -13.39 1.24 -4.96
CA LEU A 63 -14.58 2.08 -5.17
C LEU A 63 -15.89 1.45 -4.64
N GLN A 64 -15.87 0.18 -4.25
CA GLN A 64 -16.99 -0.50 -3.58
C GLN A 64 -17.15 -0.04 -2.13
#